data_AF-A0A414A7S1-F1
#
_entry.id   AF-A0A414A7S1-F1
#
_cell.length_a   1.000
_cell.length_b   1.000
_cell.length_c   1.000
_cell.angle_alpha   90.00
_cell.angle_beta   90.00
_cell.angle_gamma   90.00
#
_symmetry.space_group_name_H-M   'P 1'
#
loop_
_entity.id
_entity.type
_entity.pdbx_description
1 polymer ?
#
loop_
_entity_poly.entity_id
_entity_poly.type
_entity_poly.pdbx_seq_one_letter_code
_entity_poly.pdbx_strand_id
1 'polypeptide(L)' 'MKREKLETYIGRQVKVLLFDGRAYEGCLQKTNTDAVKHNPNLYLKHNYYALLDKGGNTMGPIFRCSHVTRVKEVG' A
#
# COMPACT_ATOMS: atom_id res chain seq x y z
N MET A 1 -0.89 11.77 5.70
CA MET A 1 0.46 11.27 6.04
C MET A 1 1.51 11.98 5.18
N LYS A 2 2.76 12.18 5.64
CA LYS A 2 3.86 12.62 4.75
C LYS A 2 4.29 11.45 3.87
N ARG A 3 4.51 11.69 2.57
CA ARG A 3 4.90 10.65 1.63
C ARG A 3 6.20 9.96 2.04
N GLU A 4 7.22 10.74 2.41
CA GLU A 4 8.51 10.22 2.87
C GLU A 4 8.35 9.17 3.98
N LYS A 5 7.51 9.46 4.97
CA LYS A 5 7.22 8.53 6.07
C LYS A 5 6.47 7.28 5.62
N LEU A 6 5.59 7.37 4.63
CA LEU A 6 4.90 6.19 4.11
C LEU A 6 5.86 5.30 3.32
N GLU A 7 6.75 5.92 2.52
CA GLU A 7 7.69 5.19 1.66
C GLU A 7 8.76 4.42 2.44
N THR A 8 9.07 4.78 3.70
CA THR A 8 9.96 3.97 4.56
C THR A 8 9.39 2.58 4.89
N TYR A 9 8.09 2.37 4.70
CA TYR A 9 7.42 1.10 4.97
C TYR A 9 7.24 0.22 3.72
N ILE A 10 7.70 0.66 2.54
CA ILE A 10 7.61 -0.16 1.32
C ILE A 10 8.35 -1.48 1.53
N GLY A 11 7.73 -2.59 1.11
CA GLY A 11 8.23 -3.94 1.30
C GLY A 11 8.00 -4.52 2.69
N ARG A 12 7.43 -3.76 3.64
CA ARG A 12 7.16 -4.21 5.01
C ARG A 12 5.70 -4.57 5.21
N GLN A 13 5.45 -5.50 6.12
CA GLN A 13 4.11 -5.81 6.59
C GLN A 13 3.61 -4.67 7.47
N VAL A 14 2.52 -4.02 7.06
CA VAL A 14 1.96 -2.87 7.77
C VAL A 14 0.44 -2.96 7.88
N LYS A 15 -0.08 -2.27 8.89
CA LYS A 15 -1.49 -1.95 9.05
C LYS A 15 -1.72 -0.48 8.74
N VAL A 16 -2.52 -0.20 7.72
CA VAL A 16 -2.87 1.13 7.24
C VAL A 16 -4.31 1.44 7.62
N LEU A 17 -4.52 2.59 8.28
CA LEU A 17 -5.84 3.16 8.52
C LEU A 17 -6.10 4.27 7.50
N LEU A 18 -7.16 4.12 6.71
CA LEU A 18 -7.57 5.11 5.71
C LEU A 18 -8.56 6.13 6.30
N PHE A 19 -8.85 7.19 5.53
CA PHE A 19 -9.77 8.26 5.91
C PHE A 19 -11.22 7.79 6.15
N ASP A 20 -11.60 6.65 5.59
CA ASP A 20 -12.91 6.01 5.77
C ASP A 20 -13.04 5.26 7.11
N GLY A 21 -12.00 5.30 7.95
CA GLY A 21 -11.95 4.62 9.24
C GLY A 21 -11.65 3.12 9.13
N ARG A 22 -11.44 2.57 7.93
CA ARG A 22 -11.13 1.15 7.73
C ARG A 22 -9.65 0.90 7.81
N ALA A 23 -9.29 -0.21 8.45
CA ALA A 23 -7.92 -0.67 8.57
C ALA A 23 -7.67 -1.87 7.66
N TYR A 24 -6.56 -1.83 6.94
CA TYR A 24 -6.11 -2.87 6.03
C TYR A 24 -4.70 -3.30 6.42
N GLU A 25 -4.38 -4.57 6.22
CA GLU A 25 -3.09 -5.14 6.57
C GLU A 25 -2.48 -5.91 5.41
N GLY A 26 -1.19 -5.74 5.19
CA GLY A 26 -0.46 -6.41 4.13
C GLY A 26 0.93 -5.83 3.91
N CYS A 27 1.65 -6.37 2.94
CA CYS A 27 2.92 -5.83 2.50
C CYS A 27 2.69 -4.57 1.67
N LEU A 28 3.23 -3.43 2.12
CA LEU A 28 3.05 -2.16 1.42
C LEU A 28 3.89 -2.13 0.14
N GLN A 29 3.22 -1.91 -1.00
CA GLN A 29 3.86 -1.78 -2.30
C GLN A 29 3.42 -0.50 -3.00
N LYS A 30 4.33 0.03 -3.82
CA LYS A 30 4.06 1.18 -4.67
C LYS A 30 3.59 0.70 -6.04
N THR A 31 2.53 1.33 -6.55
CA THR A 31 2.05 1.07 -7.91
C THR A 31 3.06 1.53 -8.96
N ASN A 32 2.97 1.02 -10.18
CA ASN A 32 3.92 1.33 -11.26
C ASN A 32 5.38 1.00 -10.92
N THR A 33 5.61 -0.14 -10.26
CA THR A 33 6.95 -0.69 -9.99
C THR A 33 7.02 -2.15 -10.47
N ASP A 34 8.22 -2.67 -10.67
CA ASP A 34 8.39 -4.08 -11.09
C ASP A 34 7.79 -5.08 -10.09
N ALA A 35 7.69 -4.70 -8.80
CA ALA A 35 7.08 -5.51 -7.74
C ALA A 35 5.58 -5.77 -7.96
N VAL A 36 4.92 -4.98 -8.81
CA VAL A 36 3.49 -5.14 -9.14
C VAL A 36 3.24 -5.37 -10.63
N LYS A 37 4.30 -5.69 -11.39
CA LYS A 37 4.22 -5.88 -12.85
C LYS A 37 3.29 -7.02 -13.25
N HIS A 38 3.12 -8.01 -12.39
CA HIS A 38 2.19 -9.12 -12.59
C HIS A 38 0.72 -8.70 -12.52
N ASN A 39 0.42 -7.53 -11.94
CA ASN A 39 -0.94 -7.00 -11.85
C ASN A 39 -1.07 -5.71 -12.68
N PRO A 40 -1.64 -5.79 -13.91
CA PRO A 40 -1.79 -4.64 -14.79
C PRO A 40 -2.53 -3.46 -14.15
N ASN A 41 -3.51 -3.73 -13.27
CA ASN A 41 -4.27 -2.69 -12.58
C ASN A 41 -3.40 -1.88 -11.61
N LEU A 42 -2.36 -2.50 -11.05
CA LEU A 42 -1.39 -1.85 -10.17
C LEU A 42 -0.22 -1.26 -10.97
N TYR A 43 0.15 -1.84 -12.10
CA TYR A 43 1.25 -1.30 -12.92
C TYR A 43 0.86 -0.01 -13.64
N LEU A 44 -0.37 0.09 -14.16
CA LEU A 44 -0.84 1.25 -14.94
C LEU A 44 -1.20 2.48 -14.10
N LYS A 45 -1.29 2.36 -12.77
CA LYS A 45 -1.68 3.46 -11.89
C LYS A 45 -0.45 4.16 -11.31
N HIS A 46 -0.30 5.46 -11.56
CA HIS A 46 0.81 6.24 -11.02
C HIS A 46 0.46 6.88 -9.66
N ASN A 47 1.43 6.94 -8.74
CA ASN A 47 1.31 7.60 -7.43
C ASN A 47 0.26 7.00 -6.47
N TYR A 48 0.00 5.69 -6.58
CA TYR A 48 -0.81 4.94 -5.63
C TYR A 48 0.05 3.93 -4.85
N TYR A 49 -0.57 3.40 -3.81
CA TYR A 49 -0.03 2.36 -2.96
C TYR A 49 -1.08 1.25 -2.83
N ALA A 50 -0.61 0.03 -2.64
CA ALA A 50 -1.41 -1.16 -2.46
C ALA A 50 -0.84 -1.98 -1.31
N LEU A 51 -1.70 -2.74 -0.64
CA LEU A 51 -1.29 -3.76 0.32
C LEU A 51 -1.42 -5.11 -0.35
N LEU A 52 -0.36 -5.91 -0.34
CA LEU A 52 -0.34 -7.24 -0.94
C LEU A 52 -0.20 -8.33 0.12
N ASP A 53 -0.78 -9.50 -0.14
CA ASP A 53 -0.45 -10.72 0.60
C ASP A 53 0.84 -11.37 0.08
N LYS A 54 1.21 -12.51 0.67
CA LYS A 54 2.37 -13.31 0.22
C LYS A 54 2.23 -13.87 -1.20
N GLY A 55 1.00 -13.98 -1.71
CA GLY A 55 0.69 -14.43 -3.07
C GLY A 55 0.64 -13.30 -4.09
N GLY A 56 0.84 -12.03 -3.68
CA GLY A 56 0.75 -10.86 -4.55
C GLY A 56 -0.69 -10.40 -4.85
N ASN A 57 -1.69 -10.89 -4.10
CA ASN A 57 -3.07 -10.43 -4.19
C ASN A 57 -3.27 -9.17 -3.37
N THR A 58 -4.16 -8.29 -3.82
CA THR A 58 -4.44 -7.03 -3.12
C THR A 58 -5.34 -7.27 -1.90
N MET A 59 -4.89 -6.85 -0.72
CA MET A 59 -5.57 -7.02 0.57
C MET A 59 -6.56 -5.89 0.89
N GLY A 60 -6.91 -5.07 -0.09
CA GLY A 60 -7.74 -3.89 0.10
C GLY A 60 -7.78 -2.97 -1.13
N PRO A 61 -8.30 -1.74 -0.98
CA PRO A 61 -8.30 -0.77 -2.07
C PRO A 61 -6.90 -0.25 -2.36
N ILE A 62 -6.66 0.22 -3.59
CA ILE A 62 -5.54 1.11 -3.87
C ILE A 62 -5.80 2.48 -3.23
N PHE A 63 -4.76 3.10 -2.67
CA PHE A 63 -4.90 4.38 -1.98
C PHE A 63 -3.74 5.32 -2.28
N ARG A 64 -3.97 6.62 -2.08
CA ARG A 64 -2.90 7.64 -2.13
C ARG A 64 -2.38 7.88 -0.73
N CYS A 65 -1.19 8.47 -0.62
CA CYS A 65 -0.63 8.87 0.68
C CYS A 65 -1.55 9.84 1.46
N SER A 66 -2.32 10.69 0.75
CA SER A 66 -3.32 11.59 1.34
C SER A 66 -4.49 10.85 2.00
N HIS A 67 -4.80 9.63 1.55
CA HIS A 67 -5.86 8.80 2.13
C HIS A 67 -5.43 8.14 3.44
N VAL A 68 -4.12 8.10 3.73
CA VAL A 68 -3.58 7.43 4.91
C VAL A 68 -3.63 8.36 6.10
N THR A 69 -4.45 7.98 7.08
CA THR A 69 -4.55 8.63 8.38
C THR A 69 -3.47 8.11 9.32
N ARG A 70 -3.23 6.79 9.33
CA ARG A 70 -2.24 6.15 10.21
C ARG A 70 -1.60 4.94 9.56
N VAL A 71 -0.33 4.70 9.84
CA VAL A 71 0.39 3.48 9.46
C VAL A 71 1.15 2.93 10.66
N LYS A 72 1.16 1.61 10.82
CA LYS A 72 1.96 0.89 11.81
C LYS A 72 2.56 -0.35 11.18
N GLU A 73 3.82 -0.63 11.48
CA GLU A 73 4.46 -1.91 11.13
C GLU A 73 3.85 -3.03 11.97
N VAL A 74 3.63 -4.19 11.35
CA VAL A 74 3.12 -5.40 12.02
C VAL A 74 4.21 -6.45 11.90
N GLY A 75 4.70 -6.92 13.05
CA GLY A 75 5.73 -7.95 13.17
C GLY A 75 5.13 -9.24 13.70
#